data_AF-A0AA35V4I2-F1
#
_entry.id   AF-A0AA35V4I2-F1
#
_cell.length_a   1.000
_cell.length_b   1.000
_cell.length_c   1.000
_cell.angle_alpha   90.00
_cell.angle_beta   90.00
_cell.angle_gamma   90.00
#
_symmetry.space_group_name_H-M   'P 1'
#
loop_
_entity.id
_entity.type
_entity.pdbx_description
1 polymer ?
#
loop_
_entity_poly.entity_id
_entity_poly.type
_entity_poly.pdbx_seq_one_letter_code
_entity_poly.pdbx_strand_id
1 'polypeptide(L)'
;MSFSFYLKHMKPQFETLSVNKIIVIKVTGPIETESFPNAMFKLARGSACQAYEFTLKDLPCLNRHNWIMLYNLLLKEKEKYEPVMTHLQLMIKSYIHEVGLMDVDIVAVLRKKSNVVPKEAPMDY
;
A
#
# COMPACT_ATOMS: atom_id res chain seq x y z
N MET A 1 4.04 15.84 4.32
CA MET A 1 2.86 16.48 3.67
C MET A 1 2.27 15.56 2.58
N SER A 2 2.25 14.24 2.76
CA SER A 2 1.82 13.26 1.73
C SER A 2 0.71 12.32 2.22
N PHE A 3 0.72 11.86 3.48
CA PHE A 3 -0.27 10.88 3.96
C PHE A 3 -1.68 11.43 4.13
N SER A 4 -1.84 12.69 4.59
CA SER A 4 -3.16 13.31 4.71
C SER A 4 -3.87 13.42 3.35
N PHE A 5 -3.10 13.57 2.26
CA PHE A 5 -3.61 13.50 0.90
C PHE A 5 -4.11 12.08 0.57
N TYR A 6 -3.28 11.05 0.80
CA TYR A 6 -3.67 9.67 0.51
C TYR A 6 -4.82 9.16 1.40
N LEU A 7 -4.80 9.42 2.71
CA LEU A 7 -5.88 9.07 3.65
C LEU A 7 -7.23 9.71 3.27
N LYS A 8 -7.22 10.98 2.86
CA LYS A 8 -8.46 11.70 2.50
C LYS A 8 -9.07 11.17 1.20
N HIS A 9 -8.27 10.52 0.36
CA HIS A 9 -8.70 9.89 -0.88
C HIS A 9 -8.87 8.36 -0.76
N MET A 10 -8.47 7.74 0.35
CA MET A 10 -8.73 6.33 0.66
C MET A 10 -10.20 6.13 1.04
N LYS A 11 -11.07 5.96 0.04
CA LYS A 11 -12.26 5.11 0.25
C LYS A 11 -11.76 3.68 0.55
N PRO A 12 -12.46 2.87 1.36
CA PRO A 12 -12.10 1.48 1.61
C PRO A 12 -12.34 0.64 0.34
N GLN A 13 -11.45 0.76 -0.64
CA GLN A 13 -11.41 -0.11 -1.83
C GLN A 13 -10.68 -1.43 -1.54
N PHE A 14 -10.19 -1.61 -0.30
CA PHE A 14 -9.59 -2.85 0.19
C PHE A 14 -10.50 -4.07 -0.02
N GLU A 15 -11.83 -3.89 -0.01
CA GLU A 15 -12.78 -4.99 -0.14
C GLU A 15 -12.95 -5.51 -1.59
N THR A 16 -12.73 -4.67 -2.61
CA THR A 16 -13.04 -5.04 -4.01
C THR A 16 -11.83 -5.51 -4.82
N LEU A 17 -10.60 -5.11 -4.47
CA LEU A 17 -9.40 -5.44 -5.24
C LEU A 17 -8.60 -6.63 -4.69
N SER A 18 -9.17 -7.46 -3.82
CA SER A 18 -8.40 -8.34 -2.93
C SER A 18 -8.51 -9.86 -3.18
N VAL A 19 -9.40 -10.38 -4.03
CA VAL A 19 -9.61 -11.86 -4.05
C VAL A 19 -8.89 -12.58 -5.20
N ASN A 20 -8.80 -11.95 -6.38
CA ASN A 20 -8.28 -12.62 -7.57
C ASN A 20 -6.78 -12.38 -7.79
N LYS A 21 -6.04 -13.47 -8.03
CA LYS A 21 -4.63 -13.46 -8.43
C LYS A 21 -4.46 -12.68 -9.74
N ILE A 22 -3.48 -11.79 -9.78
CA ILE A 22 -3.10 -11.10 -11.00
C ILE A 22 -2.35 -12.08 -11.90
N ILE A 23 -2.77 -12.18 -13.16
CA ILE A 23 -2.21 -13.11 -14.14
C ILE A 23 -1.30 -12.37 -15.12
N VAL A 24 -1.68 -11.15 -15.51
CA VAL A 24 -0.91 -10.32 -16.43
C VAL A 24 -0.91 -8.89 -15.91
N ILE A 25 0.23 -8.22 -16.01
CA ILE A 25 0.33 -6.77 -15.88
C ILE A 25 1.07 -6.25 -17.11
N LYS A 26 0.51 -5.24 -17.76
CA LYS A 26 1.16 -4.49 -18.82
C LYS A 26 1.29 -3.04 -18.39
N VAL A 27 2.46 -2.48 -18.58
CA VAL A 27 2.70 -1.05 -18.42
C VAL A 27 2.46 -0.40 -19.76
N THR A 28 1.47 0.48 -19.83
CA THR A 28 1.03 1.12 -21.08
C THR A 28 1.92 2.30 -21.47
N GLY A 29 2.83 2.70 -20.59
CA GLY A 29 3.82 3.76 -20.80
C GLY A 29 3.85 4.74 -19.63
N PRO A 30 4.93 5.54 -19.52
CA PRO A 30 4.92 6.72 -18.68
C PRO A 30 3.82 7.68 -19.18
N ILE A 31 3.01 8.18 -18.28
CA ILE A 31 2.07 9.27 -18.57
C ILE A 31 2.67 10.55 -17.99
N GLU A 32 2.73 11.60 -18.82
CA GLU A 32 3.04 12.92 -18.32
C GLU A 32 1.91 13.36 -17.39
N THR A 33 2.26 13.64 -16.14
CA THR A 33 1.36 14.34 -15.23
C THR A 33 2.09 15.57 -14.74
N GLU A 34 1.35 16.65 -14.49
CA GLU A 34 1.92 17.93 -14.06
C GLU A 34 2.65 17.85 -12.70
N SER A 35 2.44 16.77 -11.94
CA SER A 35 2.87 16.67 -10.53
C SER A 35 3.89 15.58 -10.25
N PHE A 36 3.88 14.46 -10.98
CA PHE A 36 4.82 13.35 -10.75
C PHE A 36 4.95 12.39 -11.94
N PRO A 37 6.09 11.68 -12.08
CA PRO A 37 6.20 10.59 -13.05
C PRO A 37 5.19 9.50 -12.70
N ASN A 38 4.29 9.18 -13.62
CA ASN A 38 3.26 8.18 -13.41
C ASN A 38 3.23 7.22 -14.61
N ALA A 39 2.56 6.08 -14.45
CA ALA A 39 2.37 5.11 -15.52
C ALA A 39 0.97 4.51 -15.41
N MET A 40 0.41 4.14 -16.57
CA MET A 40 -0.83 3.40 -16.61
C MET A 40 -0.54 1.90 -16.62
N PHE A 41 -1.15 1.17 -15.69
CA PHE A 41 -1.04 -0.26 -15.56
C PHE A 41 -2.35 -0.92 -15.95
N LYS A 42 -2.28 -1.84 -16.91
CA LYS A 42 -3.36 -2.76 -17.27
C LYS A 42 -3.09 -4.09 -16.60
N LEU A 43 -3.95 -4.50 -15.68
CA LEU A 43 -3.86 -5.79 -15.02
C LEU A 43 -5.00 -6.71 -15.47
N ALA A 44 -4.73 -7.99 -15.63
CA ALA A 44 -5.76 -9.02 -15.80
C ALA A 44 -5.80 -9.91 -14.55
N ARG A 45 -7.00 -10.15 -14.02
CA ARG A 45 -7.22 -10.96 -12.80
C ARG A 45 -8.16 -12.14 -13.05
N GLY A 46 -7.86 -13.25 -12.38
CA GLY A 46 -8.70 -14.45 -12.37
C GLY A 46 -8.79 -15.16 -13.72
N SER A 47 -9.37 -16.36 -13.73
CA SER A 47 -9.53 -17.18 -14.94
C SER A 47 -10.38 -16.51 -16.03
N ALA A 48 -11.26 -15.58 -15.64
CA ALA A 48 -12.08 -14.78 -16.54
C ALA A 48 -11.34 -13.59 -17.19
N CYS A 49 -10.05 -13.39 -16.87
CA CYS A 49 -9.22 -12.30 -17.41
C CYS A 49 -9.87 -10.91 -17.31
N GLN A 50 -10.47 -10.60 -16.15
CA GLN A 50 -11.03 -9.26 -15.93
C GLN A 50 -9.90 -8.22 -15.98
N ALA A 51 -10.02 -7.29 -16.92
CA ALA A 51 -9.05 -6.23 -17.15
C ALA A 51 -9.36 -5.02 -16.26
N TYR A 52 -8.36 -4.53 -15.53
CA TYR A 52 -8.44 -3.30 -14.75
C TYR A 52 -7.31 -2.37 -15.14
N GLU A 53 -7.63 -1.09 -15.19
CA GLU A 53 -6.69 -0.01 -15.45
C GLU A 53 -6.52 0.81 -14.17
N PHE A 54 -5.27 1.08 -13.80
CA PHE A 54 -4.94 1.92 -12.65
C PHE A 54 -3.60 2.61 -12.87
N THR A 55 -3.29 3.57 -12.01
CA THR A 55 -2.04 4.35 -12.04
C THR A 55 -1.36 4.32 -10.67
N LEU A 56 -0.17 4.92 -10.53
CA LEU A 56 0.54 4.98 -9.23
C LEU A 56 -0.27 5.70 -8.14
N LYS A 57 -1.21 6.60 -8.50
CA LYS A 57 -2.09 7.27 -7.52
C LYS A 57 -3.06 6.29 -6.84
N ASP A 58 -3.38 5.20 -7.53
CA ASP A 58 -4.33 4.18 -7.10
C ASP A 58 -3.61 3.04 -6.35
N LEU A 59 -2.27 3.07 -6.33
CA LEU A 59 -1.41 2.09 -5.67
C LEU A 59 -1.74 1.93 -4.17
N PRO A 60 -2.00 3.00 -3.39
CA PRO A 60 -2.40 2.89 -1.99
C PRO A 60 -3.64 2.01 -1.76
N CYS A 61 -4.50 1.86 -2.77
CA CYS A 61 -5.70 1.03 -2.72
C CYS A 61 -5.44 -0.45 -3.08
N LEU A 62 -4.22 -0.80 -3.53
CA LEU A 62 -3.85 -2.16 -3.86
C LEU A 62 -3.26 -2.90 -2.65
N ASN A 63 -3.44 -4.23 -2.64
CA ASN A 63 -2.75 -5.10 -1.68
C ASN A 63 -1.22 -4.96 -1.81
N ARG A 64 -0.51 -4.92 -0.67
CA ARG A 64 0.95 -4.92 -0.56
C ARG A 64 1.65 -5.96 -1.45
N HIS A 65 1.08 -7.15 -1.60
CA HIS A 65 1.64 -8.17 -2.51
C HIS A 65 1.69 -7.70 -3.97
N ASN A 66 0.70 -6.93 -4.40
CA ASN A 66 0.65 -6.38 -5.76
C ASN A 66 1.73 -5.31 -5.96
N TRP A 67 2.10 -4.56 -4.90
CA TRP A 67 3.16 -3.55 -4.99
C TRP A 67 4.52 -4.20 -5.25
N ILE A 68 4.83 -5.28 -4.54
CA ILE A 68 6.07 -6.04 -4.72
C ILE A 68 6.11 -6.65 -6.13
N MET A 69 4.99 -7.20 -6.60
CA MET A 69 4.93 -7.77 -7.95
C MET A 69 5.11 -6.70 -9.03
N LEU A 70 4.49 -5.51 -8.87
CA LEU A 70 4.68 -4.37 -9.76
C LEU A 70 6.13 -3.91 -9.78
N TYR A 71 6.76 -3.81 -8.61
CA TYR A 71 8.17 -3.45 -8.50
C TYR A 71 9.06 -4.43 -9.26
N ASN A 72 8.87 -5.73 -9.06
CA ASN A 72 9.63 -6.77 -9.76
C ASN A 72 9.41 -6.76 -11.27
N LEU A 73 8.21 -6.38 -11.74
CA LEU A 73 7.93 -6.26 -13.17
C LEU A 73 8.66 -5.07 -13.78
N LEU A 74 8.57 -3.90 -13.15
CA LEU A 74 9.26 -2.69 -13.61
C LEU A 74 10.78 -2.87 -13.60
N LEU A 75 11.31 -3.61 -12.62
CA LEU A 75 12.74 -3.91 -12.51
C LEU A 75 13.29 -4.65 -13.74
N LYS A 76 12.47 -5.46 -14.44
CA LYS A 76 12.90 -6.17 -15.66
C LYS A 76 13.19 -5.25 -16.83
N GLU A 77 12.53 -4.09 -16.89
CA GLU A 77 12.70 -3.06 -17.92
C GLU A 77 13.13 -1.74 -17.25
N LYS A 78 14.08 -1.81 -16.31
CA LYS A 78 14.45 -0.68 -15.44
C LYS A 78 14.77 0.60 -16.20
N GLU A 79 15.54 0.51 -17.28
CA GLU A 79 15.94 1.68 -18.09
C GLU A 79 14.75 2.44 -18.67
N LYS A 80 13.68 1.73 -19.02
CA LYS A 80 12.46 2.31 -19.60
C LYS A 80 11.55 2.92 -18.54
N TYR A 81 11.60 2.42 -17.31
CA TYR A 81 10.66 2.80 -16.24
C TYR A 81 11.33 3.41 -15.02
N GLU A 82 12.58 3.87 -15.11
CA GLU A 82 13.34 4.38 -13.97
C GLU A 82 12.61 5.49 -13.17
N PRO A 83 11.97 6.50 -13.81
CA PRO A 83 11.25 7.54 -13.06
C PRO A 83 10.06 6.98 -12.27
N VAL A 84 9.33 6.04 -12.88
CA VAL A 84 8.17 5.35 -12.30
C VAL A 84 8.60 4.45 -11.14
N MET A 85 9.73 3.75 -11.29
CA MET A 85 10.32 2.91 -10.25
C MET A 85 10.77 3.71 -9.04
N THR A 86 11.44 4.85 -9.26
CA THR A 86 11.89 5.73 -8.18
C THR A 86 10.71 6.22 -7.36
N HIS A 87 9.62 6.62 -8.02
CA HIS A 87 8.40 7.04 -7.33
C HIS A 87 7.75 5.89 -6.55
N LEU A 88 7.65 4.70 -7.16
CA LEU A 88 7.11 3.51 -6.49
C LEU A 88 7.92 3.14 -5.24
N GLN A 89 9.25 3.18 -5.30
CA GLN A 89 10.11 2.93 -4.14
C GLN A 89 9.87 3.94 -3.01
N LEU A 90 9.71 5.22 -3.35
CA LEU A 90 9.42 6.26 -2.37
C LEU A 90 8.08 6.01 -1.68
N MET A 91 7.05 5.61 -2.43
CA MET A 91 5.73 5.25 -1.88
C MET A 91 5.81 4.05 -0.93
N ILE A 92 6.50 2.98 -1.34
CA ILE A 92 6.70 1.77 -0.52
C ILE A 92 7.42 2.13 0.79
N LYS A 93 8.53 2.87 0.71
CA LYS A 93 9.30 3.28 1.90
C LYS A 93 8.49 4.15 2.85
N SER A 94 7.74 5.12 2.31
CA SER A 94 6.89 6.00 3.11
C SER A 94 5.81 5.22 3.84
N TYR A 95 5.15 4.28 3.15
CA TYR A 95 4.15 3.41 3.75
C TYR A 95 4.73 2.53 4.88
N ILE A 96 5.88 1.89 4.65
CA ILE A 96 6.53 1.06 5.67
C ILE A 96 6.90 1.89 6.90
N HIS A 97 7.45 3.10 6.68
CA HIS A 97 7.82 4.00 7.77
C HIS A 97 6.62 4.38 8.63
N GLU A 98 5.50 4.74 8.01
CA GLU A 98 4.27 5.14 8.71
C GLU A 98 3.62 3.98 9.47
N VAL A 99 3.55 2.78 8.88
CA VAL A 99 3.09 1.58 9.58
C VAL A 99 3.98 1.29 10.79
N GLY A 100 5.31 1.42 10.63
CA GLY A 100 6.25 1.26 11.74
C GLY A 100 6.03 2.28 12.88
N LEU A 101 5.69 3.53 12.55
CA LEU A 101 5.32 4.54 13.56
C LEU A 101 4.03 4.17 14.29
N MET A 102 3.00 3.71 13.57
CA MET A 102 1.75 3.24 14.19
C MET A 102 1.99 2.06 15.14
N ASP A 103 2.84 1.10 14.75
CA ASP A 103 3.19 -0.04 15.61
C ASP A 103 3.85 0.43 16.92
N VAL A 104 4.76 1.42 16.85
CA VAL A 104 5.40 2.01 18.03
C VAL A 104 4.36 2.69 18.94
N ASP A 105 3.42 3.44 18.37
CA ASP A 105 2.35 4.10 19.12
C ASP A 105 1.42 3.09 19.80
N ILE A 106 1.04 2.01 19.10
CA ILE A 106 0.23 0.92 19.66
C ILE A 106 0.98 0.27 20.83
N VAL A 107 2.25 -0.05 20.67
CA VAL A 107 3.08 -0.64 21.74
C VAL A 107 3.15 0.31 22.94
N ALA A 108 3.30 1.61 22.72
CA ALA A 108 3.30 2.61 23.80
C ALA A 108 1.97 2.66 24.56
N VAL A 109 0.83 2.58 23.86
CA VAL A 109 -0.51 2.54 24.47
C VAL A 109 -0.71 1.23 25.25
N LEU A 110 -0.31 0.08 24.69
CA LEU A 110 -0.43 -1.21 25.36
C LEU A 110 0.42 -1.28 26.64
N ARG A 111 1.65 -0.73 26.61
CA ARG A 111 2.50 -0.60 27.80
C ARG A 111 1.88 0.29 28.88
N LYS A 112 1.24 1.41 28.50
CA LYS A 112 0.50 2.26 29.44
C LYS A 112 -0.70 1.53 30.06
N LYS A 113 -1.44 0.74 29.28
CA LYS A 113 -2.59 -0.05 29.78
C LYS A 113 -2.17 -1.23 30.68
N SER A 114 -1.01 -1.82 30.45
CA SER A 114 -0.46 -2.91 31.26
C SER A 114 -0.09 -2.49 32.70
N ASN A 115 0.08 -1.19 32.96
CA ASN A 115 0.40 -0.68 34.30
C ASN A 115 -0.85 -0.43 35.17
N VAL A 116 -2.04 -0.87 34.74
CA VAL A 116 -3.23 -0.86 35.58
C VAL A 116 -3.13 -2.05 36.54
N VAL A 117 -2.76 -1.74 37.79
CA VAL A 117 -2.65 -2.69 38.91
C VAL A 117 -3.98 -3.44 39.07
N PRO A 118 -3.99 -4.78 39.23
CA PRO A 118 -5.19 -5.49 39.62
C PRO A 118 -5.67 -4.92 40.96
N LYS A 119 -6.90 -4.42 41.03
CA LYS A 119 -7.55 -4.19 42.32
C LYS A 119 -7.57 -5.54 43.02
N GLU A 120 -6.82 -5.67 44.12
CA GLU A 120 -6.97 -6.82 45.02
C GLU A 120 -8.46 -6.96 45.33
N ALA A 121 -9.02 -8.11 44.99
CA ALA A 121 -10.35 -8.45 45.46
C ALA A 121 -10.32 -8.45 46.99
N PRO A 122 -11.30 -7.85 47.67
CA PRO A 122 -11.36 -7.93 49.12
C PRO A 122 -11.37 -9.41 49.50
N MET A 123 -10.41 -9.82 50.33
CA MET A 123 -10.36 -11.15 50.91
C MET A 123 -11.60 -11.29 51.79
N ASP A 124 -12.60 -12.00 51.29
CA ASP A 124 -13.67 -12.53 52.12
C ASP A 124 -13.11 -13.74 52.90
N TYR A 125 -13.24 -13.64 54.23
CA TYR A 125 -12.98 -14.60 55.31
C TYR A 125 -11.60 -14.60 55.98
#